data_AF-A0A942GUE8-F1
#
_entry.id   AF-A0A942GUE8-F1
#
_cell.length_a   1.000
_cell.length_b   1.000
_cell.length_c   1.000
_cell.angle_alpha   90.00
_cell.angle_beta   90.00
_cell.angle_gamma   90.00
#
_symmetry.space_group_name_H-M   'P 1'
#
loop_
_entity.id
_entity.type
_entity.pdbx_description
1 polymer ?
#
loop_
_entity_poly.entity_id
_entity_poly.type
_entity_poly.pdbx_seq_one_letter_code
_entity_poly.pdbx_strand_id
1 'polypeptide(L)'
;MYVPNYIPDPSEVPGNITERPYLERLTFIRRVCGFHFASILLVAGASFLPGPNPPAIPALWACILYLLFLSLVRTLGRGRPQEHVLSGVLLLPFLIALGPCIRSWTALGFQVWPPVYAAGGALIYSRLCGRDFSFVGQFILSLIFSSFLVALISTAKGLPPSEAAEALAWNAGFLAFFEYDLASLLARRRPGEEIGAVVDLYRDIFNLFGYIERCLKHWQRHKIWTLPWQN
;
A
#
# COMPACT_ATOMS: atom_id res chain seq x y z
N MET A 1 -16.65 20.59 21.04
CA MET A 1 -16.47 20.36 19.59
C MET A 1 -16.14 18.89 19.41
N TYR A 2 -17.00 18.11 18.77
CA TYR A 2 -16.73 16.69 18.52
C TYR A 2 -15.80 16.61 17.30
N VAL A 3 -14.51 16.41 17.53
CA VAL A 3 -13.56 16.14 16.45
C VAL A 3 -13.74 14.66 16.11
N PRO A 4 -14.20 14.31 14.90
CA PRO A 4 -14.33 12.91 14.51
C PRO A 4 -12.97 12.21 14.62
N ASN A 5 -12.97 10.95 15.03
CA ASN A 5 -11.74 10.18 15.29
C ASN A 5 -10.87 9.97 14.03
N TYR A 6 -11.40 10.23 12.83
CA TYR A 6 -10.71 10.08 11.56
C TYR A 6 -10.97 11.27 10.63
N ILE A 7 -9.92 11.80 10.01
CA ILE A 7 -9.99 12.87 9.02
C ILE A 7 -9.36 12.38 7.72
N PRO A 8 -10.11 12.28 6.60
CA PRO A 8 -11.56 12.49 6.44
C PRO A 8 -12.38 11.24 6.80
N ASP A 9 -13.71 11.39 6.84
CA ASP A 9 -14.63 10.27 7.11
C ASP A 9 -14.29 9.06 6.21
N PRO A 10 -14.09 7.87 6.79
CA PRO A 10 -13.84 6.68 6.00
C PRO A 10 -15.05 6.39 5.10
N SER A 11 -14.81 5.90 3.89
CA SER A 11 -15.90 5.33 3.10
C SER A 11 -16.26 3.96 3.69
N GLU A 12 -17.06 3.97 4.75
CA GLU A 12 -17.43 2.76 5.47
C GLU A 12 -18.39 1.91 4.65
N VAL A 13 -18.09 0.61 4.56
CA VAL A 13 -18.98 -0.38 3.97
C VAL A 13 -19.67 -1.15 5.10
N PRO A 14 -21.01 -1.34 5.08
CA PRO A 14 -21.66 -2.12 6.12
C PRO A 14 -21.11 -3.55 6.22
N GLY A 15 -20.89 -4.03 7.44
CA GLY A 15 -20.32 -5.35 7.73
C GLY A 15 -18.83 -5.45 7.48
N ASN A 16 -18.12 -4.31 7.49
CA ASN A 16 -16.69 -4.23 7.24
C ASN A 16 -15.87 -4.91 8.35
N ILE A 17 -14.55 -5.03 8.12
CA ILE A 17 -13.63 -5.66 9.06
C ILE A 17 -13.59 -4.93 10.41
N THR A 18 -13.71 -3.59 10.48
CA THR A 18 -13.65 -2.87 11.77
C THR A 18 -14.76 -3.27 12.75
N GLU A 19 -15.92 -3.67 12.25
CA GLU A 19 -17.07 -4.15 13.03
C GLU A 19 -16.90 -5.59 13.55
N ARG A 20 -15.86 -6.31 13.10
CA ARG A 20 -15.65 -7.72 13.42
C ARG A 20 -14.89 -7.92 14.74
N PRO A 21 -15.05 -9.11 15.37
CA PRO A 21 -14.22 -9.48 16.51
C PRO A 21 -12.73 -9.33 16.22
N TYR A 22 -11.94 -9.00 17.24
CA TYR A 22 -10.52 -8.71 17.10
C TYR A 22 -9.74 -9.82 16.35
N LEU A 23 -10.03 -11.10 16.63
CA LEU A 23 -9.34 -12.21 15.99
C LEU A 23 -9.59 -12.28 14.48
N GLU A 24 -10.79 -11.93 14.02
CA GLU A 24 -11.11 -11.87 12.58
C GLU A 24 -10.37 -10.70 11.92
N ARG A 25 -10.32 -9.55 12.58
CA ARG A 25 -9.56 -8.37 12.13
C ARG A 25 -8.08 -8.70 11.96
N LEU A 26 -7.48 -9.31 12.97
CA LEU A 26 -6.08 -9.69 12.95
C LEU A 26 -5.80 -10.76 11.88
N THR A 27 -6.70 -11.71 11.69
CA THR A 27 -6.57 -12.73 10.64
C THR A 27 -6.60 -12.09 9.25
N PHE A 28 -7.52 -11.14 9.02
CA PHE A 28 -7.59 -10.37 7.78
C PHE A 28 -6.28 -9.62 7.52
N ILE A 29 -5.79 -8.86 8.51
CA ILE A 29 -4.51 -8.12 8.42
C ILE A 29 -3.36 -9.07 8.04
N ARG A 30 -3.20 -10.18 8.75
CA ARG A 30 -2.13 -11.16 8.51
C ARG A 30 -2.18 -11.76 7.10
N ARG A 31 -3.38 -12.01 6.59
CA ARG A 31 -3.59 -12.52 5.23
C ARG A 31 -3.26 -11.46 4.18
N VAL A 32 -3.72 -10.22 4.37
CA VAL A 32 -3.42 -9.11 3.45
C VAL A 32 -1.91 -8.83 3.43
N CYS A 33 -1.24 -8.74 4.59
CA CYS A 33 0.21 -8.61 4.66
C CYS A 33 0.91 -9.78 3.96
N GLY A 34 0.44 -11.02 4.16
CA GLY A 34 1.00 -12.20 3.52
C GLY A 34 0.86 -12.20 2.00
N PHE A 35 -0.33 -11.91 1.49
CA PHE A 35 -0.60 -11.84 0.06
C PHE A 35 0.12 -10.66 -0.60
N HIS A 36 0.19 -9.50 0.05
CA HIS A 36 0.92 -8.35 -0.47
C HIS A 36 2.44 -8.59 -0.50
N PHE A 37 2.99 -9.25 0.53
CA PHE A 37 4.39 -9.66 0.51
C PHE A 37 4.65 -10.67 -0.62
N ALA A 38 3.77 -11.65 -0.81
CA ALA A 38 3.87 -12.60 -1.92
C ALA A 38 3.80 -11.91 -3.30
N SER A 39 2.94 -10.89 -3.47
CA SER A 39 2.87 -10.15 -4.73
C SER A 39 4.12 -9.30 -4.98
N ILE A 40 4.75 -8.74 -3.93
CA ILE A 40 6.05 -8.07 -4.05
C ILE A 40 7.15 -9.07 -4.44
N LEU A 41 7.17 -10.26 -3.84
CA LEU A 41 8.12 -11.31 -4.23
C LEU A 41 7.91 -11.77 -5.68
N LEU A 42 6.66 -11.82 -6.15
CA LEU A 42 6.36 -12.13 -7.54
C LEU A 42 6.93 -11.06 -8.48
N VAL A 43 6.75 -9.77 -8.16
CA VAL A 43 7.33 -8.66 -8.94
C VAL A 43 8.85 -8.74 -8.93
N ALA A 44 9.45 -8.98 -7.76
CA ALA A 44 10.89 -9.16 -7.63
C ALA A 44 11.38 -10.32 -8.49
N GLY A 45 10.75 -11.50 -8.41
CA GLY A 45 11.06 -12.67 -9.25
C GLY A 45 10.91 -12.38 -10.74
N ALA A 46 9.83 -11.71 -11.15
CA ALA A 46 9.59 -11.32 -12.54
C ALA A 46 10.66 -10.35 -13.06
N SER A 47 11.25 -9.52 -12.20
CA SER A 47 12.34 -8.61 -12.59
C SER A 47 13.64 -9.34 -12.99
N PHE A 48 13.87 -10.54 -12.44
CA PHE A 48 15.03 -11.39 -12.77
C PHE A 48 14.83 -12.27 -14.01
N LEU A 49 13.59 -12.38 -14.52
CA LEU A 49 13.33 -13.21 -15.70
C LEU A 49 13.96 -12.58 -16.95
N PRO A 50 14.67 -13.37 -17.80
CA PRO A 50 15.20 -12.87 -19.06
C PRO A 50 14.05 -12.41 -19.96
N GLY A 51 14.20 -11.26 -20.59
CA GLY A 51 13.15 -10.69 -21.44
C GLY A 51 13.48 -9.28 -21.91
N PRO A 52 12.58 -8.66 -22.70
CA PRO A 52 12.78 -7.30 -23.18
C PRO A 52 12.91 -6.32 -22.00
N ASN A 53 13.81 -5.36 -22.13
CA ASN A 53 13.96 -4.25 -21.18
C ASN A 53 13.27 -3.02 -21.78
N PRO A 54 11.98 -2.77 -21.48
CA PRO A 54 11.27 -1.65 -22.07
C PRO A 54 11.91 -0.33 -21.63
N PRO A 55 11.84 0.74 -22.44
CA PRO A 55 12.29 2.05 -21.97
C PRO A 55 11.49 2.49 -20.73
N ALA A 56 12.19 3.01 -19.72
CA ALA A 56 11.64 3.29 -18.40
C ALA A 56 10.40 4.20 -18.39
N ILE A 57 10.37 5.24 -19.24
CA ILE A 57 9.28 6.21 -19.30
C ILE A 57 7.99 5.59 -19.89
N PRO A 58 8.01 4.95 -21.09
CA PRO A 58 6.87 4.18 -21.59
C PRO A 58 6.39 3.11 -20.62
N ALA A 59 7.32 2.40 -19.95
CA ALA A 59 7.01 1.39 -18.96
C ALA A 59 6.22 1.97 -17.76
N LEU A 60 6.65 3.13 -17.25
CA LEU A 60 5.95 3.87 -16.20
C LEU A 60 4.53 4.24 -16.64
N TRP A 61 4.37 4.83 -17.84
CA TRP A 61 3.06 5.20 -18.35
C TRP A 61 2.15 3.99 -18.56
N ALA A 62 2.68 2.88 -19.05
CA ALA A 62 1.93 1.63 -19.16
C ALA A 62 1.45 1.13 -17.79
N CYS A 63 2.29 1.20 -16.76
CA CYS A 63 1.90 0.85 -15.39
C CYS A 63 0.78 1.76 -14.86
N ILE A 64 0.90 3.08 -15.06
CA ILE A 64 -0.12 4.06 -14.66
C ILE A 64 -1.45 3.76 -15.38
N LEU A 65 -1.41 3.58 -16.70
CA LEU A 65 -2.60 3.26 -17.50
C LEU A 65 -3.23 1.93 -17.09
N TYR A 66 -2.43 0.92 -16.74
CA TYR A 66 -2.94 -0.36 -16.27
C TYR A 66 -3.62 -0.22 -14.91
N LEU A 67 -3.03 0.52 -13.98
CA LEU A 67 -3.67 0.79 -12.69
C LEU A 67 -4.95 1.60 -12.84
N LEU A 68 -5.01 2.56 -13.78
CA LEU A 68 -6.24 3.28 -14.13
C LEU A 68 -7.29 2.32 -14.71
N PHE A 69 -6.89 1.37 -15.55
CA PHE A 69 -7.78 0.33 -16.07
C PHE A 69 -8.32 -0.57 -14.95
N LEU A 70 -7.47 -1.08 -14.06
CA LEU A 70 -7.91 -1.77 -12.85
C LEU A 70 -8.87 -0.90 -12.03
N SER A 71 -8.60 0.41 -12.00
CA SER A 71 -9.44 1.37 -11.30
C SER A 71 -10.85 1.47 -11.86
N LEU A 72 -10.93 1.57 -13.18
CA LEU A 72 -12.16 1.57 -13.94
C LEU A 72 -12.94 0.25 -13.77
N VAL A 73 -12.27 -0.90 -13.90
CA VAL A 73 -12.90 -2.23 -13.78
C VAL A 73 -13.60 -2.40 -12.43
N ARG A 74 -12.98 -2.00 -11.32
CA ARG A 74 -13.65 -2.00 -10.01
C ARG A 74 -14.82 -1.05 -9.97
N THR A 75 -14.65 0.17 -10.47
CA THR A 75 -15.70 1.19 -10.42
C THR A 75 -16.96 0.69 -11.13
N LEU A 76 -16.78 0.04 -12.30
CA LEU A 76 -17.84 -0.59 -13.06
C LEU A 76 -18.36 -1.89 -12.42
N GLY A 77 -17.52 -2.63 -11.71
CA GLY A 77 -17.85 -3.88 -11.02
C GLY A 77 -18.43 -3.70 -9.61
N ARG A 78 -18.49 -2.47 -9.10
CA ARG A 78 -18.86 -2.18 -7.70
C ARG A 78 -20.23 -2.77 -7.36
N GLY A 79 -20.30 -3.49 -6.26
CA GLY A 79 -21.53 -4.15 -5.77
C GLY A 79 -21.79 -5.54 -6.37
N ARG A 80 -20.97 -6.02 -7.31
CA ARG A 80 -21.07 -7.38 -7.83
C ARG A 80 -20.22 -8.35 -6.98
N PRO A 81 -20.74 -9.55 -6.65
CA PRO A 81 -20.01 -10.51 -5.81
C PRO A 81 -18.71 -11.01 -6.46
N GLN A 82 -18.58 -10.95 -7.79
CA GLN A 82 -17.41 -11.44 -8.51
C GLN A 82 -16.30 -10.37 -8.70
N GLU A 83 -16.52 -9.12 -8.28
CA GLU A 83 -15.60 -8.02 -8.52
C GLU A 83 -14.20 -8.29 -7.96
N HIS A 84 -14.10 -8.82 -6.75
CA HIS A 84 -12.81 -9.09 -6.11
C HIS A 84 -12.03 -10.20 -6.83
N VAL A 85 -12.72 -11.20 -7.40
CA VAL A 85 -12.08 -12.27 -8.19
C VAL A 85 -11.54 -11.70 -9.49
N LEU A 86 -12.35 -10.92 -10.22
CA LEU A 86 -11.94 -10.30 -11.47
C LEU A 86 -10.75 -9.35 -11.26
N SER A 87 -10.81 -8.51 -10.24
CA SER A 87 -9.73 -7.61 -9.83
C SER A 87 -8.45 -8.38 -9.48
N GLY A 88 -8.56 -9.53 -8.80
CA GLY A 88 -7.43 -10.41 -8.49
C GLY A 88 -6.80 -11.05 -9.74
N VAL A 89 -7.64 -11.55 -10.67
CA VAL A 89 -7.17 -12.14 -11.93
C VAL A 89 -6.44 -11.10 -12.78
N LEU A 90 -6.94 -9.86 -12.85
CA LEU A 90 -6.31 -8.78 -13.60
C LEU A 90 -5.06 -8.21 -12.89
N LEU A 91 -4.93 -8.38 -11.58
CA LEU A 91 -3.71 -7.97 -10.86
C LEU A 91 -2.51 -8.83 -11.26
N LEU A 92 -2.69 -10.12 -11.51
CA LEU A 92 -1.58 -11.03 -11.84
C LEU A 92 -0.75 -10.58 -13.07
N PRO A 93 -1.33 -10.33 -14.26
CA PRO A 93 -0.58 -9.83 -15.40
C PRO A 93 0.06 -8.46 -15.14
N PHE A 94 -0.57 -7.60 -14.32
CA PHE A 94 0.07 -6.35 -13.89
C PHE A 94 1.36 -6.59 -13.10
N LEU A 95 1.32 -7.48 -12.11
CA LEU A 95 2.50 -7.80 -11.28
C LEU A 95 3.63 -8.38 -12.12
N ILE A 96 3.31 -9.25 -13.09
CA ILE A 96 4.29 -9.82 -14.02
C ILE A 96 4.89 -8.72 -14.91
N ALA A 97 4.05 -7.85 -15.48
CA ALA A 97 4.50 -6.74 -16.32
C ALA A 97 5.31 -5.68 -15.56
N LEU A 98 5.06 -5.52 -14.25
CA LEU A 98 5.80 -4.61 -13.39
C LEU A 98 7.27 -5.03 -13.22
N GLY A 99 7.57 -6.34 -13.26
CA GLY A 99 8.94 -6.87 -13.14
C GLY A 99 9.94 -6.25 -14.14
N PRO A 100 9.70 -6.32 -15.46
CA PRO A 100 10.52 -5.64 -16.46
C PRO A 100 10.63 -4.11 -16.27
N CYS A 101 9.58 -3.47 -15.75
CA CYS A 101 9.61 -2.02 -15.45
C CYS A 101 10.58 -1.71 -14.30
N ILE A 102 10.54 -2.51 -13.22
CA ILE A 102 11.44 -2.43 -12.08
C ILE A 102 12.90 -2.66 -12.50
N ARG A 103 13.14 -3.64 -13.38
CA ARG A 103 14.47 -3.87 -13.98
C ARG A 103 14.96 -2.64 -14.76
N SER A 104 14.08 -2.02 -15.53
CA SER A 104 14.40 -0.81 -16.31
C SER A 104 14.77 0.37 -15.41
N TRP A 105 14.07 0.57 -14.29
CA TRP A 105 14.40 1.61 -13.30
C TRP A 105 15.67 1.31 -12.53
N THR A 106 15.92 0.04 -12.21
CA THR A 106 17.19 -0.38 -11.58
C THR A 106 18.37 -0.08 -12.50
N ALA A 107 18.22 -0.29 -13.82
CA ALA A 107 19.23 0.05 -14.81
C ALA A 107 19.50 1.56 -14.92
N LEU A 108 18.57 2.41 -14.47
CA LEU A 108 18.75 3.86 -14.37
C LEU A 108 19.35 4.30 -13.02
N GLY A 109 19.67 3.37 -12.13
CA GLY A 109 20.27 3.64 -10.82
C GLY A 109 19.28 3.81 -9.67
N PHE A 110 17.96 3.67 -9.90
CA PHE A 110 16.98 3.80 -8.83
C PHE A 110 17.01 2.58 -7.87
N GLN A 111 16.95 2.87 -6.57
CA GLN A 111 16.97 1.85 -5.52
C GLN A 111 15.55 1.33 -5.26
N VAL A 112 15.07 0.42 -6.11
CA VAL A 112 13.69 -0.11 -6.10
C VAL A 112 13.48 -1.37 -5.24
N TRP A 113 14.54 -1.93 -4.67
CA TRP A 113 14.52 -3.12 -3.82
C TRP A 113 14.04 -2.91 -2.35
N PRO A 114 14.13 -1.71 -1.72
CA PRO A 114 13.76 -1.53 -0.31
C PRO A 114 12.33 -1.96 0.09
N PRO A 115 11.28 -1.78 -0.75
CA PRO A 115 9.92 -2.24 -0.43
C PRO A 115 9.80 -3.71 -0.04
N VAL A 116 10.69 -4.59 -0.52
CA VAL A 116 10.73 -6.01 -0.13
C VAL A 116 10.96 -6.15 1.38
N TYR A 117 11.90 -5.37 1.92
CA TYR A 117 12.26 -5.42 3.34
C TYR A 117 11.20 -4.73 4.21
N ALA A 118 10.62 -3.63 3.74
CA ALA A 118 9.50 -2.97 4.41
C ALA A 118 8.30 -3.92 4.56
N ALA A 119 7.85 -4.53 3.47
CA ALA A 119 6.75 -5.47 3.48
C ALA A 119 7.07 -6.74 4.30
N GLY A 120 8.32 -7.21 4.26
CA GLY A 120 8.81 -8.31 5.09
C GLY A 120 8.73 -7.98 6.59
N GLY A 121 9.17 -6.78 6.99
CA GLY A 121 9.05 -6.29 8.36
C GLY A 121 7.60 -6.23 8.83
N ALA A 122 6.70 -5.66 8.01
CA ALA A 122 5.27 -5.59 8.30
C ALA A 122 4.63 -6.98 8.42
N LEU A 123 5.01 -7.93 7.56
CA LEU A 123 4.57 -9.31 7.64
C LEU A 123 5.03 -9.96 8.95
N ILE A 124 6.32 -9.86 9.29
CA ILE A 124 6.88 -10.40 10.52
C ILE A 124 6.14 -9.83 11.74
N TYR A 125 5.98 -8.51 11.79
CA TYR A 125 5.23 -7.85 12.86
C TYR A 125 3.81 -8.39 12.96
N SER A 126 3.06 -8.44 11.85
CA SER A 126 1.67 -8.92 11.85
C SER A 126 1.53 -10.38 12.33
N ARG A 127 2.55 -11.21 12.09
CA ARG A 127 2.57 -12.62 12.51
C ARG A 127 2.94 -12.80 13.97
N LEU A 128 3.91 -12.03 14.47
CA LEU A 128 4.39 -12.10 15.84
C LEU A 128 3.50 -11.35 16.82
N CYS A 129 2.85 -10.28 16.36
CA CYS A 129 1.86 -9.55 17.12
C CYS A 129 0.74 -10.49 17.57
N GLY A 130 0.53 -10.57 18.89
CA GLY A 130 -0.51 -11.38 19.51
C GLY A 130 -1.80 -10.61 19.76
N ARG A 131 -2.09 -10.37 21.04
CA ARG A 131 -3.38 -9.87 21.53
C ARG A 131 -3.69 -8.42 21.15
N ASP A 132 -2.67 -7.59 20.94
CA ASP A 132 -2.83 -6.15 20.77
C ASP A 132 -2.04 -5.65 19.54
N PHE A 133 -2.70 -5.66 18.38
CA PHE A 133 -2.16 -5.13 17.12
C PHE A 133 -2.27 -3.61 17.10
N SER A 134 -1.14 -2.94 16.90
CA SER A 134 -1.07 -1.49 16.78
C SER A 134 -0.47 -1.11 15.43
N PHE A 135 -1.17 -0.27 14.66
CA PHE A 135 -0.66 0.24 13.39
C PHE A 135 0.60 1.10 13.59
N VAL A 136 0.62 1.91 14.66
CA VAL A 136 1.81 2.69 15.04
C VAL A 136 2.96 1.76 15.42
N GLY A 137 2.66 0.69 16.17
CA GLY A 137 3.65 -0.33 16.53
C GLY A 137 4.21 -1.07 15.32
N GLN A 138 3.34 -1.44 14.38
CA GLN A 138 3.74 -2.07 13.12
C GLN A 138 4.64 -1.13 12.32
N PHE A 139 4.24 0.12 12.13
CA PHE A 139 5.03 1.10 11.39
C PHE A 139 6.42 1.28 12.01
N ILE A 140 6.51 1.60 13.31
CA ILE A 140 7.79 1.91 13.96
C ILE A 140 8.72 0.69 13.96
N LEU A 141 8.22 -0.48 14.39
CA LEU A 141 9.08 -1.67 14.51
C LEU A 141 9.46 -2.25 13.15
N SER A 142 8.56 -2.22 12.17
CA SER A 142 8.89 -2.63 10.80
C SER A 142 9.86 -1.66 10.16
N LEU A 143 9.73 -0.35 10.40
CA LEU A 143 10.64 0.67 9.89
C LEU A 143 12.05 0.49 10.45
N ILE A 144 12.20 0.28 11.75
CA ILE A 144 13.50 0.02 12.39
C ILE A 144 14.14 -1.22 11.78
N PHE A 145 13.39 -2.34 11.74
CA PHE A 145 13.88 -3.60 11.20
C PHE A 145 14.28 -3.49 9.73
N SER A 146 13.41 -2.94 8.89
CA SER A 146 13.67 -2.85 7.45
C SER A 146 14.76 -1.83 7.14
N SER A 147 14.83 -0.70 7.86
CA SER A 147 15.89 0.30 7.68
C SER A 147 17.25 -0.25 8.07
N PHE A 148 17.32 -1.08 9.12
CA PHE A 148 18.55 -1.79 9.48
C PHE A 148 19.03 -2.71 8.36
N LEU A 149 18.14 -3.51 7.77
CA LEU A 149 18.48 -4.38 6.64
C LEU A 149 18.88 -3.58 5.39
N VAL A 150 18.17 -2.51 5.10
CA VAL A 150 18.49 -1.60 3.98
C VAL A 150 19.87 -0.99 4.18
N ALA A 151 20.19 -0.47 5.37
CA ALA A 151 21.51 0.10 5.67
C ALA A 151 22.63 -0.94 5.56
N LEU A 152 22.40 -2.16 6.05
CA LEU A 152 23.35 -3.27 5.95
C LEU A 152 23.64 -3.62 4.49
N ILE A 153 22.60 -3.75 3.66
CA ILE A 153 22.74 -4.06 2.22
C ILE A 153 23.41 -2.92 1.47
N SER A 154 23.03 -1.67 1.75
CA SER A 154 23.66 -0.49 1.14
C SER A 154 25.16 -0.45 1.46
N THR A 155 25.54 -0.75 2.70
CA THR A 155 26.95 -0.84 3.11
C THR A 155 27.67 -1.99 2.39
N ALA A 156 27.05 -3.18 2.34
CA ALA A 156 27.62 -4.34 1.67
C ALA A 156 27.79 -4.14 0.16
N LYS A 157 26.90 -3.38 -0.48
CA LYS A 157 26.99 -3.00 -1.89
C LYS A 157 27.94 -1.82 -2.15
N GLY A 158 28.43 -1.15 -1.10
CA GLY A 158 29.24 0.06 -1.23
C GLY A 158 28.49 1.23 -1.88
N LEU A 159 27.18 1.35 -1.63
CA LEU A 159 26.38 2.45 -2.19
C LEU A 159 26.88 3.79 -1.66
N PRO A 160 26.91 4.85 -2.49
CA PRO A 160 27.21 6.18 -2.02
C PRO A 160 26.13 6.66 -1.03
N PRO A 161 26.47 7.60 -0.10
CA PRO A 161 25.53 8.06 0.92
C PRO A 161 24.20 8.58 0.37
N SER A 162 24.21 9.22 -0.80
CA SER A 162 23.00 9.72 -1.47
C SER A 162 22.04 8.59 -1.88
N GLU A 163 22.55 7.50 -2.47
CA GLU A 163 21.74 6.34 -2.87
C GLU A 163 21.27 5.54 -1.66
N ALA A 164 22.09 5.45 -0.61
CA ALA A 164 21.68 4.83 0.65
C ALA A 164 20.55 5.63 1.33
N ALA A 165 20.64 6.96 1.32
CA ALA A 165 19.59 7.84 1.82
C ALA A 165 18.31 7.72 0.98
N GLU A 166 18.42 7.64 -0.35
CA GLU A 166 17.30 7.37 -1.25
C GLU A 166 16.62 6.03 -0.92
N ALA A 167 17.39 4.95 -0.74
CA ALA A 167 16.87 3.64 -0.40
C ALA A 167 16.10 3.63 0.94
N LEU A 168 16.63 4.34 1.96
CA LEU A 168 15.96 4.52 3.25
C LEU A 168 14.68 5.36 3.12
N ALA A 169 14.69 6.41 2.29
CA ALA A 169 13.51 7.22 2.01
C ALA A 169 12.42 6.39 1.32
N TRP A 170 12.76 5.57 0.32
CA TRP A 170 11.82 4.65 -0.32
C TRP A 170 11.25 3.63 0.65
N ASN A 171 12.08 3.07 1.53
CA ASN A 171 11.64 2.15 2.58
C ASN A 171 10.61 2.80 3.53
N ALA A 172 10.92 3.99 4.04
CA ALA A 172 10.06 4.73 4.94
C ALA A 172 8.75 5.18 4.27
N GLY A 173 8.85 5.74 3.06
CA GLY A 173 7.71 6.19 2.27
C GLY A 173 6.77 5.03 1.94
N PHE A 174 7.30 3.92 1.44
CA PHE A 174 6.50 2.72 1.16
C PHE A 174 5.76 2.24 2.41
N LEU A 175 6.45 2.12 3.55
CA LEU A 175 5.83 1.62 4.77
C LEU A 175 4.76 2.56 5.32
N ALA A 176 4.98 3.88 5.24
CA ALA A 176 3.99 4.88 5.64
C ALA A 176 2.71 4.78 4.80
N PHE A 177 2.85 4.65 3.48
CA PHE A 177 1.71 4.45 2.58
C PHE A 177 1.01 3.11 2.83
N PHE A 178 1.77 2.02 2.93
CA PHE A 178 1.24 0.69 3.19
C PHE A 178 0.42 0.65 4.49
N GLU A 179 0.94 1.24 5.57
CA GLU A 179 0.26 1.25 6.86
C GLU A 179 -1.04 2.05 6.83
N TYR A 180 -0.99 3.23 6.20
CA TYR A 180 -2.14 4.10 6.01
C TYR A 180 -3.25 3.39 5.20
N ASP A 181 -2.87 2.75 4.09
CA ASP A 181 -3.83 2.06 3.23
C ASP A 181 -4.38 0.81 3.91
N LEU A 182 -3.54 0.04 4.60
CA LEU A 182 -3.97 -1.14 5.36
C LEU A 182 -5.01 -0.77 6.43
N ALA A 183 -4.78 0.31 7.18
CA ALA A 183 -5.74 0.82 8.16
C ALA A 183 -7.05 1.24 7.48
N SER A 184 -6.95 1.97 6.37
CA SER A 184 -8.11 2.44 5.59
C SER A 184 -8.89 1.29 4.94
N LEU A 185 -8.25 0.16 4.64
CA LEU A 185 -8.90 -1.01 4.05
C LEU A 185 -9.82 -1.73 5.04
N LEU A 186 -9.52 -1.68 6.34
CA LEU A 186 -10.38 -2.32 7.34
C LEU A 186 -11.81 -1.78 7.33
N ALA A 187 -11.97 -0.48 7.07
CA ALA A 187 -13.29 0.17 6.99
C ALA A 187 -14.00 -0.06 5.64
N ARG A 188 -13.25 -0.45 4.59
CA ARG A 188 -13.75 -0.56 3.21
C ARG A 188 -14.05 -1.99 2.75
N ARG A 189 -13.54 -2.99 3.46
CA ARG A 189 -13.57 -4.40 3.05
C ARG A 189 -14.31 -5.29 4.03
N ARG A 190 -14.80 -6.42 3.52
CA ARG A 190 -15.47 -7.48 4.29
C ARG A 190 -14.58 -8.73 4.43
N PRO A 191 -14.89 -9.64 5.37
CA PRO A 191 -14.21 -10.93 5.45
C PRO A 191 -14.31 -11.71 4.13
N GLY A 192 -13.23 -12.34 3.68
CA GLY A 192 -13.16 -13.04 2.40
C GLY A 192 -12.75 -12.16 1.20
N GLU A 193 -12.64 -10.84 1.40
CA GLU A 193 -12.21 -9.90 0.35
C GLU A 193 -10.70 -9.57 0.41
N GLU A 194 -9.87 -10.43 1.00
CA GLU A 194 -8.44 -10.17 1.20
C GLU A 194 -7.70 -9.93 -0.12
N ILE A 195 -8.03 -10.67 -1.18
CA ILE A 195 -7.43 -10.46 -2.51
C ILE A 195 -7.82 -9.07 -3.05
N GLY A 196 -9.09 -8.68 -2.89
CA GLY A 196 -9.55 -7.34 -3.27
C GLY A 196 -8.82 -6.25 -2.48
N ALA A 197 -8.52 -6.48 -1.21
CA ALA A 197 -7.75 -5.55 -0.39
C ALA A 197 -6.31 -5.39 -0.92
N VAL A 198 -5.66 -6.47 -1.35
CA VAL A 198 -4.33 -6.40 -1.98
C VAL A 198 -4.36 -5.62 -3.29
N VAL A 199 -5.38 -5.83 -4.13
CA VAL A 199 -5.55 -5.05 -5.36
C VAL A 199 -5.68 -3.57 -5.07
N ASP A 200 -6.39 -3.21 -3.99
CA ASP A 200 -6.55 -1.82 -3.57
C ASP A 200 -5.22 -1.22 -3.10
N LEU A 201 -4.36 -1.96 -2.39
CA LEU A 201 -3.01 -1.47 -2.02
C LEU A 201 -2.18 -0.99 -3.22
N TYR A 202 -2.35 -1.60 -4.40
CA TYR A 202 -1.64 -1.16 -5.61
C TYR A 202 -2.27 0.07 -6.26
N ARG A 203 -3.59 0.21 -6.15
CA ARG A 203 -4.34 1.28 -6.81
C ARG A 203 -4.47 2.54 -5.98
N ASP A 204 -4.43 2.39 -4.66
CA ASP A 204 -4.65 3.46 -3.71
C ASP A 204 -3.50 4.49 -3.73
N ILE A 205 -2.43 4.24 -4.49
CA ILE A 205 -1.50 5.26 -4.99
C ILE A 205 -2.26 6.46 -5.63
N PHE A 206 -3.35 6.22 -6.35
CA PHE A 206 -4.20 7.29 -6.90
C PHE A 206 -5.17 7.88 -5.86
N ASN A 207 -5.44 7.17 -4.76
CA ASN A 207 -6.29 7.69 -3.70
C ASN A 207 -5.63 8.81 -2.91
N LEU A 208 -4.32 9.05 -3.05
CA LEU A 208 -3.68 10.27 -2.53
C LEU A 208 -4.42 11.53 -3.02
N PHE A 209 -4.81 11.57 -4.29
CA PHE A 209 -5.56 12.69 -4.87
C PHE A 209 -6.97 12.81 -4.27
N GLY A 210 -7.68 11.68 -4.13
CA GLY A 210 -9.01 11.65 -3.51
C GLY A 210 -8.97 11.92 -2.00
N TYR A 211 -7.87 11.59 -1.32
CA TYR A 211 -7.63 11.91 0.07
C TYR A 211 -7.49 13.42 0.26
N ILE A 212 -6.68 14.09 -0.57
CA ILE A 212 -6.53 15.55 -0.56
C ILE A 212 -7.91 16.22 -0.74
N GLU A 213 -8.68 15.79 -1.74
CA GLU A 213 -10.04 16.31 -1.98
C GLU A 213 -10.96 16.11 -0.77
N ARG A 214 -10.96 14.91 -0.18
CA ARG A 214 -11.80 14.61 1.00
C ARG A 214 -11.35 15.39 2.24
N CYS A 215 -10.05 15.58 2.44
CA CYS A 215 -9.52 16.46 3.48
C CYS A 215 -9.99 17.90 3.25
N LEU A 216 -9.86 18.44 2.03
CA LEU A 216 -10.35 19.78 1.69
C LEU A 216 -11.85 19.90 1.98
N LYS A 217 -12.67 18.93 1.54
CA LYS A 217 -14.12 18.89 1.81
C LYS A 217 -14.42 18.76 3.31
N HIS A 218 -13.66 17.94 4.03
CA HIS A 218 -13.80 17.77 5.48
C HIS A 218 -13.53 19.09 6.20
N TRP A 219 -12.41 19.77 5.89
CA TRP A 219 -12.08 21.07 6.47
C TRP A 219 -13.03 22.19 6.07
N GLN A 220 -13.64 22.10 4.88
CA GLN A 220 -14.73 23.01 4.47
C GLN A 220 -15.99 22.81 5.31
N ARG A 221 -16.34 21.56 5.64
CA ARG A 221 -17.52 21.20 6.45
C ARG A 221 -17.31 21.42 7.95
N HIS A 222 -16.13 21.09 8.45
CA HIS A 222 -15.73 21.20 9.85
C HIS A 222 -14.71 22.31 10.01
N LYS A 223 -15.15 23.56 9.83
CA LYS A 223 -14.30 24.74 10.08
C LYS A 223 -13.88 24.72 11.54
N ILE A 224 -12.58 24.50 11.82
CA ILE A 224 -12.01 24.59 13.18
C ILE A 224 -12.20 26.01 13.75
N TRP A 225 -12.27 27.02 12.87
CA TRP A 225 -12.34 28.43 13.20
C TRP A 225 -13.73 28.98 12.92
N THR A 226 -14.69 28.77 13.82
CA THR A 226 -15.77 29.75 14.00
C THR A 226 -15.26 30.78 14.99
N LEU A 227 -14.93 31.98 14.51
CA LEU A 227 -14.51 33.07 15.39
C LEU A 227 -15.69 33.41 16.33
N PRO A 228 -15.47 33.62 17.63
CA PRO A 228 -16.52 33.73 18.64
C PRO A 228 -17.46 34.95 18.49
N TRP A 229 -17.25 35.79 17.49
CA TRP A 229 -18.01 37.02 17.22
C TRP A 229 -18.90 36.96 15.97
N GLN A 230 -19.26 35.75 15.50
CA GLN A 230 -20.20 35.58 14.38
C GLN A 230 -21.62 35.16 14.80
N ASN A 231 -21.99 35.36 16.07
CA ASN A 231 -23.38 35.24 16.56
C ASN A 231 -23.90 36.59 17.02
#